data_AF-A0AAT9TE02-F1
#
_entry.id   AF-A0AAT9TE02-F1
#
_cell.length_a   1.000
_cell.length_b   1.000
_cell.length_c   1.000
_cell.angle_alpha   90.00
_cell.angle_beta   90.00
_cell.angle_gamma   90.00
#
_symmetry.space_group_name_H-M   'P 1'
#
loop_
_entity.id
_entity.type
_entity.pdbx_description
1 polymer ?
#
loop_
_entity_poly.entity_id
_entity_poly.type
_entity_poly.pdbx_seq_one_letter_code
_entity_poly.pdbx_strand_id
1 'polypeptide(L)' 'MTTAANADAARIIAQLREGHAGMNAAGLGSPALDDFSNLLIEMIAEAPDPKFRLHEIAELLARECGTTAKSA' A
#
# COMPACT_ATOMS: atom_id res chain seq x y z
N MET A 1 17.72 -18.67 1.45
CA MET A 1 17.72 -18.39 0.00
C MET A 1 16.60 -17.38 -0.24
N THR A 2 16.92 -16.12 -0.51
CA THR A 2 15.91 -15.07 -0.72
C THR A 2 15.44 -15.14 -2.17
N THR A 3 14.15 -15.43 -2.39
CA THR A 3 13.57 -15.44 -3.73
C THR A 3 13.40 -14.02 -4.25
N ALA A 4 13.33 -13.83 -5.58
CA ALA A 4 13.09 -12.50 -6.17
C ALA A 4 11.79 -11.87 -5.65
N ALA A 5 10.72 -12.67 -5.51
CA ALA A 5 9.46 -12.23 -4.91
C ALA A 5 9.65 -11.71 -3.47
N ASN A 6 10.45 -12.38 -2.64
CA ASN A 6 10.72 -11.92 -1.27
C ASN A 6 11.49 -10.59 -1.26
N ALA A 7 12.43 -10.38 -2.20
CA ALA A 7 13.16 -9.12 -2.31
C ALA A 7 12.25 -7.97 -2.79
N ASP A 8 11.35 -8.25 -3.73
CA ASP A 8 10.36 -7.29 -4.23
C ASP A 8 9.36 -6.90 -3.14
N ALA A 9 8.80 -7.87 -2.41
CA ALA A 9 7.92 -7.61 -1.27
C ALA A 9 8.61 -6.73 -0.22
N ALA A 10 9.83 -7.09 0.20
CA ALA A 10 10.58 -6.34 1.20
C ALA A 10 10.82 -4.88 0.77
N ARG A 11 11.14 -4.66 -0.51
CA ARG A 11 11.33 -3.31 -1.05
C ARG A 11 10.04 -2.50 -1.03
N ILE A 12 8.93 -3.08 -1.50
CA ILE A 12 7.63 -2.40 -1.54
C ILE A 12 7.18 -2.04 -0.11
N ILE A 13 7.28 -2.98 0.83
CA ILE A 13 6.91 -2.78 2.22
C ILE A 13 7.76 -1.67 2.87
N ALA A 14 9.07 -1.63 2.59
CA ALA A 14 9.92 -0.57 3.09
C ALA A 14 9.47 0.82 2.60
N GLN A 15 9.12 0.94 1.32
CA GLN A 15 8.63 2.19 0.75
C GLN A 15 7.26 2.60 1.33
N LEU A 16 6.34 1.65 1.53
CA LEU A 16 5.05 1.90 2.17
C LEU A 16 5.22 2.42 3.60
N ARG A 17 6.12 1.82 4.37
CA ARG A 17 6.43 2.24 5.75
C ARG A 17 7.06 3.63 5.80
N GLU A 18 7.99 3.93 4.89
CA GLU A 18 8.62 5.24 4.80
C GLU A 18 7.59 6.33 4.47
N GLY A 19 6.72 6.09 3.49
CA GLY A 19 5.65 7.02 3.13
C GLY A 19 4.67 7.25 4.29
N HIS A 20 4.26 6.19 4.98
CA HIS A 20 3.37 6.27 6.13
C HIS A 20 4.00 7.04 7.30
N ALA A 21 5.28 6.80 7.59
CA ALA A 21 6.02 7.57 8.60
C ALA A 21 6.12 9.06 8.23
N GLY A 22 6.34 9.38 6.95
CA GLY A 22 6.34 10.75 6.45
C GLY A 22 4.98 11.44 6.60
N MET A 23 3.89 10.74 6.29
CA MET A 23 2.52 11.23 6.48
C MET A 23 2.21 11.49 7.97
N ASN A 24 2.60 10.57 8.86
CA ASN A 24 2.44 10.73 10.30
C ASN A 24 3.25 11.94 10.83
N ALA A 25 4.49 12.10 10.37
CA ALA A 25 5.34 13.23 10.72
C ALA A 25 4.77 14.58 10.23
N ALA A 26 4.06 14.58 9.10
CA ALA A 26 3.36 15.75 8.57
C ALA A 26 2.05 16.08 9.31
N GLY A 27 1.67 15.29 10.33
CA GLY A 27 0.41 15.48 11.06
C GLY A 27 -0.83 15.05 10.26
N LEU A 28 -0.64 14.32 9.15
CA LEU A 28 -1.72 13.76 8.33
C LEU A 28 -2.09 12.33 8.75
N GLY A 29 -1.43 11.80 9.79
CA GLY A 29 -1.68 10.49 10.36
C GLY A 29 -3.02 10.37 11.07
N SER A 30 -3.56 9.15 11.10
CA SER A 30 -4.71 8.80 11.94
C SER A 30 -4.73 7.30 12.19
N PRO A 31 -5.37 6.81 13.27
CA PRO A 31 -5.48 5.37 13.54
C PRO A 31 -6.05 4.57 12.36
N ALA A 32 -7.03 5.13 11.64
CA ALA A 32 -7.59 4.48 10.46
C ALA A 32 -6.58 4.35 9.30
N LEU A 33 -5.68 5.32 9.17
CA LEU A 33 -4.60 5.27 8.18
C LEU A 33 -3.47 4.32 8.60
N ASP A 34 -3.24 4.17 9.90
CA ASP A 34 -2.32 3.17 10.45
C ASP A 34 -2.83 1.75 10.14
N ASP A 35 -4.11 1.48 10.42
CA ASP A 35 -4.76 0.21 10.11
C ASP A 35 -4.75 -0.09 8.60
N PHE A 36 -5.05 0.92 7.78
CA PHE A 36 -4.97 0.79 6.32
C PHE A 36 -3.54 0.50 5.85
N SER A 37 -2.52 1.17 6.41
CA SER A 37 -1.11 0.91 6.08
C SER A 37 -0.70 -0.52 6.44
N ASN A 38 -1.13 -1.01 7.60
CA ASN A 38 -0.88 -2.40 8.02
C ASN A 38 -1.53 -3.41 7.07
N LEU A 39 -2.78 -3.17 6.67
CA LEU A 39 -3.47 -4.03 5.70
C LEU A 39 -2.74 -4.10 4.35
N LEU A 40 -2.27 -2.95 3.83
CA LEU A 40 -1.49 -2.92 2.59
C LEU A 40 -0.20 -3.74 2.70
N ILE A 41 0.49 -3.64 3.83
CA ILE A 41 1.73 -4.38 4.09
C ILE A 41 1.46 -5.89 4.12
N GLU A 42 0.40 -6.33 4.80
CA GLU A 42 0.01 -7.74 4.87
C GLU A 42 -0.32 -8.30 3.48
N MET A 43 -1.14 -7.57 2.70
CA MET A 43 -1.51 -7.98 1.35
C MET A 43 -0.31 -8.15 0.42
N ILE A 44 0.73 -7.33 0.57
CA ILE A 44 1.97 -7.40 -0.21
C ILE A 44 2.89 -8.52 0.30
N ALA A 45 2.96 -8.73 1.62
CA ALA A 45 3.80 -9.75 2.23
C ALA A 45 3.34 -11.18 1.88
N GLU A 46 2.03 -11.39 1.79
CA GLU A 46 1.43 -12.69 1.49
C GLU A 46 1.29 -12.96 -0.01
N ALA A 47 1.56 -11.97 -0.87
CA ALA A 47 1.37 -12.10 -2.30
C ALA A 47 2.44 -13.00 -2.95
N PRO A 48 2.03 -13.96 -3.80
CA PRO A 48 2.99 -14.73 -4.60
C PRO A 48 3.69 -13.86 -5.66
N ASP A 49 3.03 -12.79 -6.12
CA ASP A 49 3.60 -11.73 -6.95
C ASP A 49 3.30 -10.36 -6.31
N PRO A 50 4.24 -9.81 -5.53
CA PRO A 50 4.08 -8.53 -4.84
C PRO A 50 3.89 -7.34 -5.78
N LYS A 51 4.50 -7.38 -6.97
CA LYS A 51 4.42 -6.29 -7.96
C LYS A 51 3.04 -6.26 -8.61
N PHE A 52 2.55 -7.43 -8.99
CA PHE A 52 1.19 -7.54 -9.54
C PHE A 52 0.16 -7.15 -8.48
N ARG A 53 0.29 -7.63 -7.23
CA ARG A 53 -0.63 -7.24 -6.15
C ARG A 53 -0.63 -5.73 -5.89
N LEU A 54 0.53 -5.08 -5.89
CA LEU A 54 0.61 -3.62 -5.76
C LEU A 54 -0.14 -2.90 -6.89
N HIS A 55 -0.01 -3.41 -8.12
CA HIS A 55 -0.73 -2.87 -9.28
C HIS A 55 -2.25 -3.00 -9.11
N GLU A 56 -2.76 -4.18 -8.71
CA GLU A 56 -4.20 -4.39 -8.44
C GLU A 56 -4.74 -3.42 -7.38
N ILE A 57 -3.98 -3.22 -6.30
CA ILE A 57 -4.37 -2.29 -5.23
C ILE A 57 -4.42 -0.85 -5.77
N ALA A 58 -3.41 -0.43 -6.54
CA ALA A 58 -3.38 0.90 -7.12
C ALA A 58 -4.56 1.13 -8.08
N GLU A 59 -4.93 0.13 -8.89
CA GLU A 59 -6.11 0.19 -9.75
C GLU A 59 -7.41 0.31 -8.94
N LEU A 60 -7.55 -0.47 -7.87
CA LEU A 60 -8.72 -0.40 -6.98
C LEU A 60 -8.84 1.00 -6.38
N LEU A 61 -7.76 1.53 -5.82
CA LEU A 61 -7.74 2.88 -5.24
C LEU A 61 -8.05 3.95 -6.29
N ALA A 62 -7.53 3.81 -7.52
CA ALA A 62 -7.82 4.75 -8.60
C ALA A 62 -9.30 4.72 -9.02
N ARG A 63 -9.91 3.53 -9.06
CA ARG A 63 -11.34 3.37 -9.36
C ARG A 63 -12.21 4.02 -8.28
N GLU A 64 -11.91 3.75 -7.01
CA GLU A 64 -12.67 4.27 -5.88
C GLU A 64 -12.45 5.78 -5.66
N CYS A 65 -11.25 6.31 -5.92
CA CYS A 65 -11.03 7.75 -5.97
C CYS A 65 -11.81 8.39 -7.12
N GLY A 66 -11.87 7.73 -8.28
CA GLY A 66 -12.57 8.21 -9.48
C GLY A 66 -14.10 8.20 -9.38
N THR A 67 -14.70 7.31 -8.58
CA THR A 67 -16.15 7.27 -8.35
C THR A 67 -16.66 8.44 -7.50
N THR A 68 -15.81 9.07 -6.68
CA THR A 68 -16.20 10.27 -5.92
C THR A 68 -16.40 11.52 -6.79
N ALA A 69 -15.90 11.53 -8.04
CA ALA A 69 -16.00 12.67 -8.95
C ALA A 69 -17.26 12.68 -9.84
N LYS A 70 -18.11 11.64 -9.82
CA LYS A 70 -19.29 11.52 -10.71
C LYS A 70 -20.63 11.49 -9.95
N SER A 71 -20.76 12.34 -8.93
CA SER A 71 -22.04 12.64 -8.28
C SER A 71 -22.02 14.08 -7.77
N ALA A 72 -22.02 15.04 -8.69
CA ALA A 72 -22.37 16.44 -8.47
C ALA A 72 -23.04 16.98 -9.75
#